data_AF-A0A2U1LQ80-F1
#
_entry.id   AF-A0A2U1LQ80-F1
#
_cell.length_a   1.000
_cell.length_b   1.000
_cell.length_c   1.000
_cell.angle_alpha   90.00
_cell.angle_beta   90.00
_cell.angle_gamma   90.00
#
_symmetry.space_group_name_H-M   'P 1'
#
loop_
_entity.id
_entity.type
_entity.pdbx_description
1 polymer ?
#
loop_
_entity_poly.entity_id
_entity_poly.type
_entity_poly.pdbx_seq_one_letter_code
_entity_poly.pdbx_strand_id
1 'polypeptide(L)'
;MVQHSFKDPITGRVTDLEKIVKKFIRKSYRNQRETQETIWGIKMEYDGVLKSHASAIQKLEAQVGNLAETIRDRDAGGLPSTTETNPRDLAHAITTRSGLNYKEPTYPIMNDNENEKATSSNDVDKSTLVTDERRAKPYIPPIPFLGRMRKEKE
;
A
#
# COMPACT_ATOMS: atom_id res chain seq x y z
N MET A 1 -42.58 -43.52 94.48
CA MET A 1 -42.15 -43.23 93.09
C MET A 1 -42.10 -41.72 92.91
N VAL A 2 -40.90 -41.16 92.71
CA VAL A 2 -40.75 -39.73 92.36
C VAL A 2 -40.37 -39.68 90.88
N GLN A 3 -41.26 -39.15 90.04
CA GLN A 3 -40.97 -38.94 88.63
C GLN A 3 -40.18 -37.63 88.47
N HIS A 4 -38.87 -37.74 88.27
CA HIS A 4 -38.08 -36.61 87.80
C HIS A 4 -38.39 -36.37 86.32
N SER A 5 -39.09 -35.28 86.00
CA SER A 5 -39.29 -34.88 84.61
C SER A 5 -37.97 -34.40 84.03
N PHE A 6 -37.49 -35.11 83.00
CA PHE A 6 -36.33 -34.69 82.22
C PHE A 6 -36.76 -33.52 81.32
N LYS A 7 -36.54 -32.29 81.80
CA LYS A 7 -36.76 -31.07 81.02
C LYS A 7 -35.57 -30.83 80.11
N ASP A 8 -35.71 -31.22 78.85
CA ASP A 8 -35.02 -30.62 77.72
C ASP A 8 -36.07 -30.37 76.63
N PRO A 9 -36.02 -29.20 75.96
CA PRO A 9 -35.02 -29.03 74.92
C PRO A 9 -34.24 -27.70 74.97
N ILE A 10 -33.07 -27.73 74.34
CA ILE A 10 -32.09 -26.62 74.28
C ILE A 10 -32.51 -25.54 73.24
N THR A 11 -33.81 -25.20 73.17
CA THR A 11 -34.43 -24.36 72.13
C THR A 11 -34.14 -22.85 72.23
N GLY A 12 -32.96 -22.48 72.73
CA GLY A 12 -32.53 -21.09 72.85
C GLY A 12 -31.02 -20.86 73.03
N ARG A 13 -30.22 -21.89 73.33
CA ARG A 13 -28.76 -21.76 73.46
C ARG A 13 -28.06 -22.21 72.18
N VAL A 14 -28.09 -21.35 71.16
CA VAL A 14 -27.24 -21.51 69.97
C VAL A 14 -25.79 -21.52 70.44
N THR A 15 -25.11 -22.67 70.28
CA THR A 15 -23.73 -22.82 70.75
C THR A 15 -22.79 -21.90 69.95
N ASP A 16 -21.68 -21.46 70.53
CA ASP A 16 -20.76 -20.57 69.80
C ASP A 16 -20.16 -21.26 68.57
N LEU A 17 -19.98 -22.59 68.61
CA LEU A 17 -19.63 -23.40 67.45
C LEU A 17 -20.72 -23.32 66.36
N GLU A 18 -21.99 -23.44 66.71
CA GLU A 18 -23.11 -23.34 65.76
C GLU A 18 -23.18 -21.94 65.09
N LYS A 19 -22.86 -20.86 65.83
CA LYS A 19 -22.72 -19.51 65.27
C LYS A 19 -21.57 -19.44 64.25
N ILE A 20 -20.42 -20.03 64.60
CA ILE A 20 -19.23 -20.08 63.72
C ILE A 20 -19.53 -20.88 62.46
N VAL A 21 -20.15 -22.06 62.57
CA VAL A 21 -20.55 -22.91 61.44
C VAL A 21 -21.56 -22.20 60.55
N LYS A 22 -22.61 -21.57 61.11
CA LYS A 22 -23.57 -20.77 60.33
C LYS A 22 -22.90 -19.59 59.60
N LYS A 23 -21.95 -18.90 60.25
CA LYS A 23 -21.16 -17.81 59.64
C LYS A 23 -20.25 -18.34 58.52
N PHE A 24 -19.61 -19.49 58.73
CA PHE A 24 -18.77 -20.16 57.73
C PHE A 24 -19.59 -20.57 56.50
N ILE A 25 -20.69 -21.31 56.68
CA ILE A 25 -21.59 -21.74 55.60
C ILE A 25 -22.08 -20.54 54.79
N ARG A 26 -22.56 -19.48 55.46
CA ARG A 26 -23.04 -18.25 54.80
C ARG A 26 -21.91 -17.52 54.05
N LYS A 27 -20.69 -17.49 54.59
CA LYS A 27 -19.52 -16.90 53.91
C LYS A 27 -19.08 -17.75 52.71
N SER A 28 -19.11 -19.08 52.84
CA SER A 28 -18.74 -20.03 51.79
C SER A 28 -19.64 -19.87 50.56
N TYR A 29 -20.97 -19.91 50.73
CA TYR A 29 -21.91 -19.72 49.62
C TYR A 29 -21.81 -18.33 48.97
N ARG A 30 -21.53 -17.29 49.76
CA ARG A 30 -21.30 -15.93 49.24
C ARG A 30 -20.05 -15.89 48.36
N ASN A 31 -18.92 -16.33 48.91
CA ASN A 31 -17.64 -16.38 48.18
C ASN A 31 -17.76 -17.24 46.91
N GLN A 32 -18.44 -18.38 46.98
CA GLN A 32 -18.69 -19.22 45.81
C GLN A 32 -19.49 -18.46 44.74
N ARG A 33 -20.58 -17.77 45.10
CA ARG A 33 -21.34 -16.95 44.14
C ARG A 33 -20.47 -15.85 43.52
N GLU A 34 -19.74 -15.10 44.35
CA GLU A 34 -18.83 -14.02 43.89
C GLU A 34 -17.75 -14.57 42.93
N THR A 35 -17.20 -15.77 43.18
CA THR A 35 -16.27 -16.42 42.23
C THR A 35 -16.94 -16.85 40.92
N GLN A 36 -18.21 -17.29 40.95
CA GLN A 36 -18.94 -17.64 39.71
C GLN A 36 -19.31 -16.39 38.91
N GLU A 37 -19.74 -15.32 39.57
CA GLU A 37 -20.08 -14.03 38.95
C GLU A 37 -18.85 -13.37 38.30
N THR A 38 -17.68 -13.42 38.95
CA THR A 38 -16.42 -12.90 38.36
C THR A 38 -15.95 -13.74 37.18
N ILE A 39 -15.96 -15.08 37.28
CA ILE A 39 -15.65 -15.97 36.14
C ILE A 39 -16.60 -15.74 34.97
N TRP A 40 -17.90 -15.57 35.24
CA TRP A 40 -18.90 -15.27 34.21
C TRP A 40 -18.66 -13.91 33.56
N GLY A 41 -18.36 -12.86 34.34
CA GLY A 41 -18.02 -11.54 33.84
C GLY A 41 -16.81 -11.57 32.90
N ILE A 42 -15.71 -12.17 33.34
CA ILE A 42 -14.47 -12.35 32.53
C ILE A 42 -14.78 -13.09 31.23
N LYS A 43 -15.60 -14.16 31.28
CA LYS A 43 -16.00 -14.89 30.08
C LYS A 43 -16.80 -14.02 29.11
N MET A 44 -17.78 -13.26 29.61
CA MET A 44 -18.63 -12.39 28.79
C MET A 44 -17.83 -11.25 28.14
N GLU A 45 -16.88 -10.67 28.86
CA GLU A 45 -15.95 -9.66 28.31
C GLU A 45 -15.08 -10.29 27.20
N TYR A 46 -14.52 -11.48 27.44
CA TYR A 46 -13.71 -12.19 26.46
C TYR A 46 -14.50 -12.57 25.20
N ASP A 47 -15.71 -13.11 25.34
CA ASP A 47 -16.63 -13.41 24.22
C ASP A 47 -16.99 -12.15 23.42
N GLY A 48 -17.10 -10.98 24.07
CA GLY A 48 -17.31 -9.68 23.43
C GLY A 48 -16.09 -9.22 22.63
N VAL A 49 -14.90 -9.29 23.23
CA VAL A 49 -13.62 -8.95 22.60
C VAL A 49 -13.34 -9.86 21.39
N LEU A 50 -13.56 -11.17 21.51
CA LEU A 50 -13.42 -12.14 20.41
C LEU A 50 -14.33 -11.78 19.21
N LYS A 51 -15.60 -11.46 19.45
CA LYS A 51 -16.55 -11.08 18.38
C LYS A 51 -16.14 -9.77 17.70
N SER A 52 -15.63 -8.81 18.46
CA SER A 52 -15.11 -7.55 17.93
C SER A 52 -13.90 -7.80 17.02
N HIS A 53 -12.93 -8.62 17.47
CA HIS A 53 -11.77 -9.01 16.65
C HIS A 53 -12.17 -9.79 15.40
N ALA A 54 -13.08 -10.77 15.48
CA ALA A 54 -13.58 -11.49 14.32
C ALA A 54 -14.20 -10.54 13.28
N SER A 55 -14.99 -9.56 13.74
CA SER A 55 -15.58 -8.52 12.88
C SER A 55 -14.53 -7.58 12.28
N ALA A 56 -13.45 -7.29 12.99
CA ALA A 56 -12.34 -6.48 12.49
C ALA A 56 -11.51 -7.24 11.44
N ILE A 57 -11.23 -8.52 11.67
CA ILE A 57 -10.53 -9.41 10.73
C ILE A 57 -11.35 -9.52 9.43
N GLN A 58 -12.65 -9.80 9.51
CA GLN A 58 -13.52 -9.87 8.32
C GLN A 58 -13.54 -8.57 7.50
N LYS A 59 -13.46 -7.40 8.15
CA LYS A 59 -13.33 -6.11 7.46
C LYS A 59 -11.98 -5.95 6.77
N LEU A 60 -10.89 -6.39 7.40
CA LEU A 60 -9.55 -6.38 6.79
C LEU A 60 -9.47 -7.35 5.61
N GLU A 61 -10.05 -8.55 5.72
CA GLU A 61 -10.16 -9.52 4.64
C GLU A 61 -10.89 -8.91 3.42
N ALA A 62 -12.01 -8.23 3.64
CA ALA A 62 -12.74 -7.53 2.57
C ALA A 62 -11.92 -6.39 1.95
N GLN A 63 -11.24 -5.57 2.76
CA GLN A 63 -10.38 -4.49 2.25
C GLN A 63 -9.19 -5.02 1.43
N VAL A 64 -8.55 -6.09 1.88
CA VAL A 64 -7.44 -6.75 1.16
C VAL A 64 -7.94 -7.45 -0.10
N GLY A 65 -9.14 -8.06 -0.06
CA GLY A 65 -9.80 -8.63 -1.24
C GLY A 65 -10.03 -7.59 -2.34
N ASN A 66 -10.66 -6.46 -1.99
CA ASN A 66 -10.87 -5.34 -2.93
C ASN A 66 -9.54 -4.77 -3.45
N LEU A 67 -8.52 -4.65 -2.58
CA LEU A 67 -7.19 -4.20 -3.01
C LEU A 67 -6.56 -5.19 -4.00
N ALA A 68 -6.66 -6.50 -3.76
CA ALA A 68 -6.17 -7.51 -4.66
C ALA A 68 -6.89 -7.47 -6.03
N GLU A 69 -8.20 -7.21 -6.06
CA GLU A 69 -8.96 -6.97 -7.28
C GLU A 69 -8.43 -5.74 -8.04
N THR A 70 -8.32 -4.59 -7.39
CA THR A 70 -7.78 -3.36 -8.04
C THR A 70 -6.33 -3.49 -8.52
N ILE A 71 -5.52 -4.38 -7.92
CA ILE A 71 -4.16 -4.68 -8.39
C ILE A 71 -4.17 -5.63 -9.59
N ARG A 72 -5.12 -6.57 -9.66
CA ARG A 72 -5.28 -7.51 -10.79
C ARG A 72 -5.82 -6.84 -12.03
N ASP A 73 -6.74 -5.90 -11.86
CA ASP A 73 -7.38 -5.16 -12.96
C ASP A 73 -6.50 -4.00 -13.48
N ARG A 74 -5.36 -3.74 -12.84
CA ARG A 74 -4.41 -2.69 -13.27
C ARG A 74 -3.46 -3.22 -14.34
N ASP A 75 -3.45 -2.55 -15.49
CA ASP A 75 -2.47 -2.80 -16.55
C ASP A 75 -1.01 -2.75 -16.04
N ALA A 76 -0.24 -3.76 -16.43
CA ALA A 76 1.14 -3.92 -16.01
C ALA A 76 2.03 -2.83 -16.65
N GLY A 77 2.42 -1.84 -15.85
CA GLY A 77 3.27 -0.71 -16.28
C GLY A 77 2.59 0.66 -16.22
N GLY A 78 1.27 0.71 -16.00
CA GLY A 78 0.55 1.96 -15.78
C GLY A 78 0.95 2.63 -14.46
N LEU A 79 1.54 3.83 -14.54
CA LEU A 79 1.71 4.71 -13.37
C LEU A 79 0.32 5.15 -12.87
N PRO A 80 0.05 5.16 -11.55
CA PRO A 80 -1.24 5.61 -11.01
C PRO A 80 -1.47 7.12 -11.21
N SER A 81 -0.43 7.86 -11.60
CA SER A 81 -0.55 9.23 -12.09
C SER A 81 -0.94 9.18 -13.57
N THR A 82 -2.24 9.21 -13.83
CA THR A 82 -2.75 9.65 -15.13
C THR A 82 -2.32 11.10 -15.33
N THR A 83 -1.29 11.33 -16.15
CA THR A 83 -0.94 12.68 -16.58
C THR A 83 -2.01 13.15 -17.55
N GLU A 84 -3.05 13.81 -17.03
CA GLU A 84 -3.95 14.59 -17.87
C GLU A 84 -3.13 15.67 -18.59
N THR A 85 -3.22 15.70 -19.91
CA THR A 85 -2.53 16.72 -20.71
C THR A 85 -3.01 18.10 -20.26
N ASN A 86 -2.07 18.96 -19.84
CA ASN A 86 -2.40 20.30 -19.38
C ASN A 86 -3.21 21.04 -20.48
N PRO A 87 -4.44 21.53 -20.22
CA PRO A 87 -5.23 22.22 -21.24
C PRO A 87 -4.61 23.56 -21.69
N ARG A 88 -3.54 24.02 -21.03
CA ARG A 88 -2.69 25.16 -21.42
C ARG A 88 -1.38 24.75 -22.13
N ASP A 89 -1.18 23.47 -22.44
CA ASP A 89 0.00 22.97 -23.16
C ASP A 89 0.05 23.44 -24.62
N LEU A 90 -1.07 23.94 -25.14
CA LEU A 90 -1.12 24.82 -26.31
C LEU A 90 -0.47 26.18 -25.97
N ALA A 91 0.87 26.17 -25.91
CA ALA A 91 1.69 27.36 -25.71
C ALA A 91 1.27 28.46 -26.69
N HIS A 92 0.93 29.64 -26.15
CA HIS A 92 0.58 30.80 -26.95
C HIS A 92 1.68 31.09 -27.99
N ALA A 93 1.27 31.27 -29.25
CA ALA A 93 2.14 31.31 -30.42
C ALA A 93 3.44 32.08 -30.16
N ILE A 94 4.56 31.35 -30.11
CA ILE A 94 5.89 31.94 -29.97
C ILE A 94 6.12 32.78 -31.23
N THR A 95 6.08 34.10 -31.06
CA THR A 95 6.30 35.08 -32.12
C THR A 95 7.59 35.83 -31.83
N THR A 96 8.37 36.10 -32.88
CA THR A 96 9.58 36.92 -32.75
C THR A 96 9.19 38.36 -32.42
N ARG A 97 10.15 39.17 -31.93
CA ARG A 97 9.96 40.63 -31.77
C ARG A 97 9.60 41.36 -33.08
N SER A 98 9.75 40.72 -34.23
CA SER A 98 9.33 41.22 -35.55
C SER A 98 7.92 40.79 -35.96
N GLY A 99 7.16 40.11 -35.08
CA GLY A 99 5.80 39.65 -35.36
C GLY A 99 5.71 38.42 -36.29
N LEU A 100 6.84 37.76 -36.58
CA LEU A 100 6.86 36.54 -37.38
C LEU A 100 6.63 35.33 -36.48
N ASN A 101 5.82 34.36 -36.94
CA ASN A 101 5.67 33.08 -36.26
C ASN A 101 7.03 32.37 -36.17
N TYR A 102 7.39 31.89 -34.98
CA TYR A 102 8.58 31.07 -34.80
C TYR A 102 8.44 29.77 -35.60
N LYS A 103 9.47 29.48 -36.42
CA LYS A 103 9.66 28.15 -37.00
C LYS A 103 10.70 27.43 -36.17
N GLU A 104 10.35 26.28 -35.65
CA GLU A 104 11.29 25.40 -34.97
C GLU A 104 12.41 24.97 -35.94
N PRO A 105 13.69 25.00 -35.52
CA PRO A 105 14.80 24.54 -36.35
C PRO A 105 14.70 23.03 -36.57
N THR A 106 14.94 22.58 -37.81
CA THR A 106 14.93 21.16 -38.14
C THR A 106 16.13 20.44 -37.52
N TYR A 107 15.90 19.70 -36.44
CA TYR A 107 16.86 18.73 -35.92
C TYR A 107 16.87 17.48 -36.82
N PRO A 108 18.04 16.83 -37.01
CA PRO A 108 18.12 15.60 -37.79
C PRO A 108 17.39 14.46 -37.08
N ILE A 109 16.41 13.86 -37.76
CA ILE A 109 15.66 12.70 -37.25
C ILE A 109 16.56 11.47 -37.32
N MET A 110 16.92 10.91 -36.16
CA MET A 110 17.52 9.57 -36.10
C MET A 110 16.41 8.53 -36.15
N ASN A 111 16.13 8.05 -37.37
CA ASN A 111 15.15 6.98 -37.61
C ASN A 111 15.79 5.60 -37.39
N ASP A 112 15.96 5.22 -36.12
CA ASP A 112 16.13 3.80 -35.78
C ASP A 112 14.73 3.17 -35.63
N ASN A 113 14.14 2.78 -36.75
CA ASN A 113 12.87 2.05 -36.80
C ASN A 113 12.94 0.97 -37.89
N GLU A 114 13.36 -0.23 -37.53
CA GLU A 114 13.00 -1.43 -38.29
C GLU A 114 11.64 -1.94 -37.81
N ASN A 115 10.63 -1.83 -38.69
CA ASN A 115 9.57 -2.82 -38.94
C ASN A 115 8.61 -3.26 -37.78
N GLU A 116 7.33 -3.56 -38.01
CA GLU A 116 6.64 -3.83 -39.28
C GLU A 116 5.10 -3.70 -39.18
N LYS A 117 4.48 -3.51 -40.37
CA LYS A 117 3.13 -3.96 -40.80
C LYS A 117 2.00 -2.92 -40.98
N ALA A 118 1.99 -2.34 -42.19
CA ALA A 118 0.90 -2.21 -43.20
C ALA A 118 -0.60 -2.20 -42.77
N THR A 119 -1.53 -1.52 -43.47
CA THR A 119 -1.61 -1.14 -44.91
C THR A 119 -2.07 0.34 -45.07
N SER A 120 -2.49 0.94 -46.21
CA SER A 120 -2.72 0.55 -47.63
C SER A 120 -2.87 1.82 -48.51
N SER A 121 -2.55 1.73 -49.82
CA SER A 121 -2.90 2.67 -50.93
C SER A 121 -2.35 4.10 -50.85
N ASN A 122 -1.73 4.71 -51.88
CA ASN A 122 -1.39 4.36 -53.27
C ASN A 122 -0.11 5.18 -53.64
N ASP A 123 0.57 5.10 -54.79
CA ASP A 123 0.29 4.45 -56.08
C ASP A 123 1.62 3.99 -56.78
N VAL A 124 1.58 3.68 -58.07
CA VAL A 124 2.70 3.19 -58.90
C VAL A 124 3.42 4.30 -59.69
N ASP A 125 4.75 4.39 -59.65
CA ASP A 125 5.58 4.18 -60.87
C ASP A 125 7.10 3.97 -60.62
N LYS A 126 7.80 3.56 -61.69
CA LYS A 126 9.00 2.69 -61.66
C LYS A 126 10.25 3.27 -62.36
N SER A 127 11.40 3.25 -61.68
CA SER A 127 12.73 2.87 -62.24
C SER A 127 13.85 3.02 -61.17
N THR A 128 14.50 1.93 -60.72
CA THR A 128 15.67 1.22 -61.29
C THR A 128 17.04 1.82 -60.91
N LEU A 129 17.67 1.24 -59.87
CA LEU A 129 19.13 1.08 -59.60
C LEU A 129 20.02 2.37 -59.57
N VAL A 130 21.07 2.53 -58.75
CA VAL A 130 22.21 1.61 -58.45
C VAL A 130 22.82 1.96 -57.08
N THR A 131 23.34 0.94 -56.38
CA THR A 131 24.13 1.02 -55.13
C THR A 131 25.48 1.73 -55.30
N ASP A 132 25.88 2.60 -54.36
CA ASP A 132 27.29 2.98 -54.17
C ASP A 132 27.61 3.21 -52.66
N GLU A 133 27.99 2.14 -51.95
CA GLU A 133 28.34 2.17 -50.53
C GLU A 133 29.68 2.89 -50.27
N ARG A 134 29.64 4.21 -50.04
CA ARG A 134 30.84 4.97 -49.66
C ARG A 134 31.08 4.93 -48.16
N ARG A 135 31.68 3.83 -47.70
CA ARG A 135 32.13 3.61 -46.32
C ARG A 135 33.07 4.74 -45.85
N ALA A 136 32.53 5.67 -45.07
CA ALA A 136 33.27 6.84 -44.58
C ALA A 136 34.41 6.43 -43.62
N LYS A 137 35.59 7.03 -43.80
CA LYS A 137 36.72 6.88 -42.87
C LYS A 137 36.50 7.76 -41.64
N PRO A 138 36.91 7.35 -40.43
CA PRO A 138 36.74 8.15 -39.21
C PRO A 138 37.52 9.46 -39.31
N TYR A 139 36.84 10.57 -39.00
CA TYR A 139 37.41 11.91 -39.01
C TYR A 139 38.28 12.14 -37.76
N ILE A 140 39.52 12.56 -37.96
CA ILE A 140 40.43 12.99 -36.88
C ILE A 140 40.59 14.52 -37.01
N PRO A 141 40.20 15.31 -35.99
CA PRO A 141 40.28 16.76 -36.07
C PRO A 141 41.76 17.24 -36.07
N PRO A 142 42.09 18.32 -36.80
CA PRO A 142 43.42 18.93 -36.74
C PRO A 142 43.74 19.42 -35.32
N ILE A 143 44.92 19.07 -34.80
CA ILE A 143 45.37 19.51 -33.48
C ILE A 143 45.72 21.01 -33.55
N PRO A 144 45.06 21.88 -32.77
CA PRO A 144 45.38 23.30 -32.77
C PRO A 144 46.72 23.56 -32.07
N PHE A 145 47.47 24.55 -32.60
CA PHE A 145 48.78 25.04 -32.08
C PHE A 145 49.98 24.08 -32.22
N LEU A 146 50.37 23.78 -33.46
CA LEU A 146 51.65 23.12 -33.80
C LEU A 146 52.91 23.94 -33.42
N GLY A 147 52.77 25.26 -33.22
CA GLY A 147 53.88 26.17 -32.93
C GLY A 147 54.24 26.24 -31.44
N ARG A 148 55.28 25.49 -31.02
CA ARG A 148 55.87 25.65 -29.68
C ARG A 148 56.47 27.05 -29.51
N MET A 149 56.16 27.73 -28.40
CA MET A 149 57.00 28.82 -27.90
C MET A 149 58.40 28.29 -27.61
N ARG A 150 59.40 28.76 -28.36
CA ARG A 150 60.81 28.53 -28.04
C ARG A 150 61.14 29.34 -26.78
N LYS A 151 61.66 28.69 -25.74
CA LYS A 151 62.31 29.41 -24.64
C LYS A 151 63.71 29.78 -25.11
N GLU A 152 63.97 31.07 -25.29
CA GLU A 152 65.32 31.59 -25.46
C GLU A 152 66.05 31.46 -24.11
N LYS A 153 67.37 31.24 -24.17
CA LYS A 153 68.26 31.22 -23.02
C LYS A 153 69.18 32.42 -23.13
N GLU A 154 69.08 33.35 -22.18
CA GLU A 154 70.19 33.79 -21.30
C GLU A 154 69.60 34.55 -20.11
#